data_AF-A0A380Z729-F1
#
_entry.id   AF-A0A380Z729-F1
#
_cell.length_a   1.000
_cell.length_b   1.000
_cell.length_c   1.000
_cell.angle_alpha   90.00
_cell.angle_beta   90.00
_cell.angle_gamma   90.00
#
_symmetry.space_group_name_H-M   'P 1'
#
loop_
_entity.id
_entity.type
_entity.pdbx_description
1 polymer ?
#
loop_
_entity_poly.entity_id
_entity_poly.type
_entity_poly.pdbx_seq_one_letter_code
_entity_poly.pdbx_strand_id
1 'polypeptide(L)'
;MRHNKKFNHLGRTASHRNAMLANMACSLIKHKRITTTVAKAKALKKFVEPLITRAKDDTTNSRRVVFSNLQDKYAVTELFKEISVKIADRPGGYTRIIKTGNRLGDNAEMCFIELVDYNENMAKEKVAKKATRTRRSKKTAAEAAPAAETAPVAEAPAAEEAKAE
;
A
#
# COMPACT_ATOMS: atom_id res chain seq x y z
N MET A 1 -32.92 -1.55 -7.58
CA MET A 1 -31.91 -1.77 -6.52
C MET A 1 -30.57 -2.23 -7.11
N ARG A 2 -29.44 -1.97 -6.44
CA ARG A 2 -28.07 -2.34 -6.89
C ARG A 2 -27.47 -3.45 -6.01
N HIS A 3 -28.25 -4.45 -5.62
CA HIS A 3 -27.78 -5.55 -4.76
C HIS A 3 -26.61 -6.31 -5.41
N ASN A 4 -25.61 -6.68 -4.60
CA ASN A 4 -24.40 -7.41 -5.00
C ASN A 4 -23.53 -6.78 -6.12
N LYS A 5 -23.76 -5.51 -6.50
CA LYS A 5 -22.89 -4.80 -7.47
C LYS A 5 -21.58 -4.36 -6.81
N LYS A 6 -20.55 -5.21 -6.89
CA LYS A 6 -19.23 -5.03 -6.23
C LYS A 6 -18.18 -4.25 -7.06
N PHE A 7 -18.55 -3.76 -8.25
CA PHE A 7 -17.66 -3.02 -9.14
C PHE A 7 -18.18 -1.62 -9.47
N ASN A 8 -17.26 -0.65 -9.56
CA ASN A 8 -17.57 0.71 -9.95
C ASN A 8 -17.55 0.85 -11.48
N HIS A 9 -18.60 1.45 -12.04
CA HIS A 9 -18.75 1.70 -13.47
C HIS A 9 -17.96 2.94 -13.93
N LEU A 10 -17.55 3.81 -13.00
CA LEU A 10 -16.76 5.02 -13.25
C LEU A 10 -17.38 5.96 -14.29
N GLY A 11 -18.72 5.96 -14.41
CA GLY A 11 -19.44 6.75 -15.41
C GLY A 11 -19.12 6.39 -16.86
N ARG A 12 -18.71 5.14 -17.13
CA ARG A 12 -18.33 4.66 -18.47
C ARG A 12 -19.11 3.42 -18.87
N THR A 13 -19.20 3.19 -20.18
CA THR A 13 -19.63 1.91 -20.75
C THR A 13 -18.62 0.80 -20.42
N ALA A 14 -19.03 -0.46 -20.51
CA ALA A 14 -18.18 -1.60 -20.16
C ALA A 14 -16.88 -1.65 -21.00
N SER A 15 -16.99 -1.44 -22.32
CA SER A 15 -15.85 -1.42 -23.24
C SER A 15 -14.85 -0.32 -22.89
N HIS A 16 -15.33 0.91 -22.72
CA HIS A 16 -14.48 2.05 -22.37
C HIS A 16 -13.85 1.87 -20.98
N ARG A 17 -14.60 1.33 -20.01
CA ARG A 17 -14.04 1.04 -18.69
C ARG A 17 -12.89 0.03 -18.76
N ASN A 18 -13.05 -1.04 -19.53
CA ASN A 18 -12.01 -2.07 -19.68
C ASN A 18 -10.76 -1.51 -20.37
N ALA A 19 -10.93 -0.76 -21.46
CA ALA A 19 -9.81 -0.10 -22.16
C ALA A 19 -9.08 0.90 -21.25
N MET A 20 -9.81 1.70 -20.46
CA MET A 20 -9.21 2.64 -19.52
C MET A 20 -8.40 1.93 -18.43
N LEU A 21 -8.91 0.82 -17.87
CA LEU A 21 -8.20 0.05 -16.86
C LEU A 21 -6.96 -0.63 -17.43
N ALA A 22 -7.03 -1.18 -18.64
CA ALA A 22 -5.88 -1.73 -19.35
C ALA A 22 -4.79 -0.67 -19.55
N ASN A 23 -5.15 0.50 -20.09
CA ASN A 23 -4.21 1.60 -20.30
C ASN A 23 -3.55 2.07 -19.00
N MET A 24 -4.33 2.27 -17.93
CA MET A 24 -3.77 2.67 -16.63
C MET A 24 -2.87 1.58 -16.02
N ALA A 25 -3.20 0.30 -16.20
CA ALA A 25 -2.37 -0.80 -15.74
C ALA A 25 -1.02 -0.84 -16.49
N CYS A 26 -1.04 -0.66 -17.82
CA CYS A 26 0.17 -0.52 -18.63
C CYS A 26 1.01 0.67 -18.15
N SER A 27 0.41 1.84 -17.89
CA SER A 27 1.13 3.00 -17.35
C SER A 27 1.72 2.73 -15.95
N LEU A 28 0.97 2.04 -15.06
CA LEU A 28 1.46 1.68 -13.74
C LEU A 28 2.66 0.72 -13.81
N ILE A 29 2.63 -0.25 -14.72
CA ILE A 29 3.74 -1.19 -14.94
C ILE A 29 4.98 -0.47 -15.50
N LYS A 30 4.80 0.44 -16.47
CA LYS A 30 5.91 1.18 -17.07
C LYS A 30 6.55 2.19 -16.12
N HIS A 31 5.75 2.90 -15.32
CA HIS A 31 6.24 4.02 -14.51
C HIS A 31 6.30 3.71 -13.00
N LYS A 32 5.80 2.57 -12.56
CA LYS A 32 5.83 2.04 -11.17
C LYS A 32 4.98 2.87 -10.19
N ARG A 33 4.63 4.11 -10.56
CA ARG A 33 3.75 5.04 -9.86
C ARG A 33 2.98 5.88 -10.89
N ILE A 34 1.68 6.08 -10.67
CA ILE A 34 0.85 7.00 -11.46
C ILE A 34 -0.09 7.81 -10.54
N THR A 35 -0.43 9.02 -10.96
CA THR A 35 -1.38 9.89 -10.25
C THR A 35 -2.76 9.83 -10.91
N THR A 36 -3.81 9.61 -10.13
CA THR A 36 -5.19 9.49 -10.63
C THR A 36 -6.21 9.80 -9.54
N THR A 37 -7.51 9.73 -9.86
CA THR A 37 -8.56 9.94 -8.85
C THR A 37 -8.74 8.71 -7.97
N VAL A 38 -9.18 8.92 -6.71
CA VAL A 38 -9.34 7.83 -5.73
C VAL A 38 -10.26 6.72 -6.24
N ALA A 39 -11.35 7.07 -6.94
CA ALA A 39 -12.28 6.10 -7.51
C ALA A 39 -11.62 5.23 -8.60
N LYS A 40 -10.80 5.83 -9.48
CA LYS A 40 -10.05 5.10 -10.52
C LYS A 40 -8.97 4.22 -9.92
N ALA A 41 -8.22 4.70 -8.93
CA ALA A 41 -7.18 3.91 -8.26
C ALA A 41 -7.75 2.68 -7.54
N LYS A 42 -8.88 2.82 -6.83
CA LYS A 42 -9.56 1.68 -6.17
C LYS A 42 -10.05 0.63 -7.18
N ALA A 43 -10.52 1.05 -8.35
CA ALA A 43 -10.91 0.14 -9.42
C ALA A 43 -9.69 -0.52 -10.08
N LEU A 44 -8.62 0.24 -10.32
CA LEU A 44 -7.36 -0.26 -10.87
C LEU A 44 -6.72 -1.31 -9.96
N LYS A 45 -6.73 -1.11 -8.64
CA LYS A 45 -6.23 -2.09 -7.67
C LYS A 45 -6.86 -3.46 -7.86
N LYS A 46 -8.19 -3.53 -8.01
CA LYS A 46 -8.90 -4.80 -8.26
C LYS A 46 -8.53 -5.44 -9.60
N PHE A 47 -8.13 -4.64 -10.59
CA PHE A 47 -7.76 -5.10 -11.92
C PHE A 47 -6.29 -5.59 -11.99
N VAL A 48 -5.36 -4.87 -11.36
CA VAL A 48 -3.92 -5.13 -11.50
C VAL A 48 -3.39 -6.18 -10.52
N GLU A 49 -3.95 -6.29 -9.31
CA GLU A 49 -3.46 -7.26 -8.31
C GLU A 49 -3.50 -8.71 -8.82
N PRO A 50 -4.58 -9.20 -9.47
CA PRO A 50 -4.59 -10.56 -10.05
C PRO A 50 -3.59 -10.75 -11.19
N LEU A 51 -3.31 -9.70 -11.97
CA LEU A 51 -2.33 -9.75 -13.07
C LEU A 51 -0.91 -9.90 -12.51
N ILE A 52 -0.57 -9.16 -11.44
CA ILE A 52 0.72 -9.28 -10.76
C ILE A 52 0.85 -10.66 -10.10
N THR A 53 -0.19 -11.16 -9.43
CA THR A 53 -0.18 -12.53 -8.88
C THR A 53 0.15 -13.56 -9.96
N ARG A 54 -0.50 -13.47 -11.11
CA ARG A 54 -0.30 -14.42 -12.22
C ARG A 54 1.07 -14.27 -12.89
N ALA A 55 1.70 -13.11 -12.77
CA ALA A 55 3.04 -12.87 -13.29
C ALA A 55 4.16 -13.48 -12.45
N LYS A 56 3.88 -13.92 -11.22
CA LYS A 56 4.85 -14.64 -10.37
C LYS A 56 5.21 -16.00 -10.97
N ASP A 57 4.27 -16.65 -11.65
CA ASP A 57 4.48 -17.91 -12.37
C ASP A 57 4.69 -17.64 -13.86
N ASP A 58 5.95 -17.62 -14.30
CA ASP A 58 6.30 -17.36 -15.70
C ASP A 58 6.05 -18.57 -16.61
N THR A 59 4.79 -18.74 -17.01
CA THR A 59 4.36 -19.75 -17.98
C THR A 59 3.79 -19.11 -19.24
N THR A 60 3.83 -19.85 -20.36
CA THR A 60 3.19 -19.42 -21.62
C THR A 60 1.71 -19.08 -21.45
N ASN A 61 0.99 -19.84 -20.63
CA ASN A 61 -0.41 -19.58 -20.33
C ASN A 61 -0.59 -18.29 -19.51
N SER A 62 0.24 -18.06 -18.49
CA SER A 62 0.23 -16.83 -17.71
C SER A 62 0.45 -15.61 -18.60
N ARG A 63 1.47 -15.65 -19.47
CA ARG A 63 1.77 -14.56 -20.41
C ARG A 63 0.61 -14.28 -21.37
N ARG A 64 -0.04 -15.31 -21.93
CA ARG A 64 -1.20 -15.17 -22.82
C ARG A 64 -2.40 -14.51 -22.13
N VAL A 65 -2.70 -14.93 -20.90
CA VAL A 65 -3.81 -14.37 -20.11
C VAL A 65 -3.55 -12.92 -19.70
N VAL A 66 -2.32 -12.58 -19.32
CA VAL A 66 -1.98 -11.19 -19.01
C VAL A 66 -2.04 -10.33 -20.28
N PHE A 67 -1.52 -10.84 -21.41
CA PHE A 67 -1.55 -10.13 -22.69
C PHE A 67 -2.97 -9.85 -23.18
N SER A 68 -3.94 -10.77 -23.00
CA SER A 68 -5.33 -10.52 -23.39
C SER A 68 -5.98 -9.36 -22.62
N ASN A 69 -5.48 -9.04 -21.43
CA ASN A 69 -5.98 -7.94 -20.60
C ASN A 69 -5.24 -6.61 -20.87
N LEU A 70 -3.92 -6.66 -21.08
CA LEU A 70 -3.09 -5.45 -21.24
C LEU A 70 -2.92 -5.02 -22.70
N GLN A 71 -2.90 -5.97 -23.64
CA GLN A 71 -2.67 -5.77 -25.07
C GLN A 71 -1.38 -4.98 -25.42
N ASP A 72 -0.41 -4.92 -24.50
CA ASP A 72 0.87 -4.22 -24.68
C ASP A 72 2.04 -5.17 -24.37
N LYS A 73 2.82 -5.51 -25.41
CA LYS A 73 3.96 -6.43 -25.30
C LYS A 73 5.08 -5.90 -24.40
N TYR A 74 5.28 -4.59 -24.33
CA TYR A 74 6.33 -3.97 -23.54
C TYR A 74 5.98 -4.03 -22.05
N ALA A 75 4.73 -3.69 -21.71
CA ALA A 75 4.24 -3.79 -20.33
C ALA A 75 4.26 -5.26 -19.84
N VAL A 76 3.84 -6.22 -20.67
CA VAL A 76 3.92 -7.64 -20.30
C VAL A 76 5.36 -8.08 -20.07
N THR A 77 6.29 -7.69 -20.95
CA THR A 77 7.71 -8.03 -20.80
C THR A 77 8.28 -7.48 -19.50
N GLU A 78 8.01 -6.21 -19.19
CA GLU A 78 8.42 -5.57 -17.94
C GLU A 78 7.88 -6.29 -16.70
N LEU A 79 6.59 -6.66 -16.75
CA LEU A 79 5.90 -7.30 -15.64
C LEU A 79 6.52 -8.65 -15.26
N PHE A 80 6.87 -9.47 -16.26
CA PHE A 80 7.43 -10.80 -16.05
C PHE A 80 8.94 -10.82 -15.82
N LYS A 81 9.68 -9.79 -16.27
CA LYS A 81 11.14 -9.74 -16.11
C LYS A 81 11.58 -9.04 -14.84
N GLU A 82 11.04 -7.87 -14.56
CA GLU A 82 11.53 -7.02 -13.47
C GLU A 82 10.60 -7.07 -12.26
N ILE A 83 9.30 -6.85 -12.50
CA ILE A 83 8.34 -6.64 -11.42
C ILE A 83 8.03 -7.94 -10.68
N SER A 84 7.80 -9.04 -11.39
CA SER A 84 7.51 -10.36 -10.82
C SER A 84 8.62 -10.80 -9.85
N VAL A 85 9.88 -10.63 -10.25
CA VAL A 85 11.07 -11.01 -9.46
C VAL A 85 11.15 -10.17 -8.18
N LYS A 86 10.98 -8.84 -8.29
CA LYS A 86 11.05 -7.95 -7.12
C LYS A 86 9.92 -8.18 -6.11
N ILE A 87 8.79 -8.70 -6.57
CA ILE A 87 7.55 -8.88 -5.79
C ILE A 87 7.34 -10.34 -5.36
N ALA A 88 8.25 -11.25 -5.72
CA ALA A 88 8.10 -12.71 -5.57
C ALA A 88 7.73 -13.15 -4.13
N ASP A 89 8.31 -12.53 -3.11
CA ASP A 89 8.09 -12.95 -1.72
C ASP A 89 6.80 -12.40 -1.09
N ARG A 90 6.15 -11.42 -1.73
CA ARG A 90 4.96 -10.76 -1.18
C ARG A 90 3.71 -11.64 -1.39
N PRO A 91 2.94 -11.99 -0.35
CA PRO A 91 1.74 -12.83 -0.49
C PRO A 91 0.56 -12.11 -1.17
N GLY A 92 0.56 -10.77 -1.18
CA GLY A 92 -0.44 -9.95 -1.86
C GLY A 92 -0.36 -8.48 -1.46
N GLY A 93 -1.20 -7.64 -2.05
CA GLY A 93 -1.19 -6.20 -1.79
C GLY A 93 0.03 -5.53 -2.41
N TYR A 94 0.22 -5.76 -3.71
CA TYR A 94 1.35 -5.25 -4.49
C TYR A 94 1.24 -3.75 -4.74
N THR A 95 0.03 -3.20 -4.65
CA THR A 95 -0.24 -1.78 -4.87
C THR A 95 -0.67 -1.05 -3.61
N ARG A 96 -0.14 0.17 -3.45
CA ARG A 96 -0.52 1.13 -2.42
C ARG A 96 -1.19 2.34 -3.06
N ILE A 97 -2.21 2.87 -2.39
CA ILE A 97 -2.89 4.11 -2.77
C ILE A 97 -2.67 5.12 -1.66
N ILE A 98 -2.13 6.29 -1.98
CA ILE A 98 -1.94 7.40 -1.03
C ILE A 98 -2.65 8.62 -1.59
N LYS A 99 -3.52 9.22 -0.77
CA LYS A 99 -4.23 10.45 -1.13
C LYS A 99 -3.27 11.64 -1.09
N THR A 100 -3.38 12.53 -2.07
CA THR A 100 -2.50 13.72 -2.17
C THR A 100 -3.24 15.03 -1.95
N GLY A 101 -4.56 15.05 -2.09
CA GLY A 101 -5.39 16.25 -1.97
C GLY A 101 -6.48 16.27 -3.04
N ASN A 102 -7.12 17.43 -3.22
CA ASN A 102 -8.17 17.60 -4.20
C ASN A 102 -7.67 18.42 -5.40
N ARG A 103 -8.17 18.11 -6.59
CA ARG A 103 -7.83 18.83 -7.81
C ARG A 103 -8.58 20.15 -7.89
N LEU A 104 -7.88 21.21 -8.29
CA LEU A 104 -8.47 22.52 -8.56
C LEU A 104 -9.41 22.44 -9.78
N GLY A 105 -10.60 23.03 -9.67
CA GLY A 105 -11.61 23.10 -10.73
C GLY A 105 -12.81 22.18 -10.51
N ASP A 106 -12.58 20.88 -10.31
CA ASP A 106 -13.66 19.89 -10.11
C ASP A 106 -13.68 19.28 -8.69
N ASN A 107 -12.76 19.71 -7.82
CA ASN A 107 -12.60 19.24 -6.44
C ASN A 107 -12.50 17.70 -6.32
N ALA A 108 -12.02 17.02 -7.37
CA ALA A 108 -11.90 15.57 -7.35
C ALA A 108 -10.79 15.13 -6.39
N GLU A 109 -11.08 14.14 -5.52
CA GLU A 109 -10.05 13.54 -4.66
C GLU A 109 -8.98 12.82 -5.51
N MET A 110 -7.75 13.29 -5.40
CA MET A 110 -6.58 12.76 -6.08
C MET A 110 -5.76 11.85 -5.17
N CYS A 111 -5.06 10.93 -5.80
CA CYS A 111 -4.13 10.02 -5.16
C CYS A 111 -3.03 9.60 -6.14
N PHE A 112 -1.93 9.09 -5.62
CA PHE A 112 -1.06 8.23 -6.42
C PHE A 112 -1.30 6.78 -6.05
N ILE A 113 -1.19 5.92 -7.06
CA ILE A 113 -1.11 4.47 -6.90
C ILE A 113 0.28 4.01 -7.35
N GLU A 114 0.92 3.20 -6.53
CA GLU A 114 2.30 2.75 -6.73
C GLU A 114 2.49 1.27 -6.41
N LEU A 115 3.53 0.67 -6.99
CA LEU A 115 4.04 -0.63 -6.60
C LEU A 115 4.83 -0.51 -5.29
N VAL A 116 4.45 -1.30 -4.29
CA VAL A 116 5.01 -1.20 -2.93
C VAL A 116 6.52 -1.40 -2.90
N ASP A 117 7.02 -2.38 -3.65
CA ASP A 117 8.43 -2.77 -3.62
C ASP A 117 9.33 -1.92 -4.54
N TYR A 118 8.78 -0.90 -5.19
CA TYR A 118 9.52 0.08 -6.01
C TYR A 118 9.69 1.45 -5.35
N ASN A 119 9.29 1.58 -4.08
CA ASN A 119 9.41 2.85 -3.36
C ASN A 119 10.76 2.95 -2.63
N GLU A 120 11.80 3.39 -3.34
CA GLU A 120 13.15 3.55 -2.78
C GLU A 120 13.25 4.68 -1.75
N ASN A 121 12.36 5.66 -1.81
CA ASN A 121 12.40 6.85 -0.94
C ASN A 121 11.60 6.68 0.37
N MET A 122 10.63 5.77 0.45
CA MET A 122 9.86 5.47 1.67
C MET A 122 10.21 4.12 2.33
N ALA A 123 11.01 3.27 1.68
CA ALA A 123 11.47 1.99 2.24
C ALA A 123 12.70 2.13 3.17
N LYS A 124 13.27 3.33 3.30
CA LYS A 124 14.42 3.59 4.19
C LYS A 124 14.08 3.51 5.68
N GLU A 125 12.80 3.50 6.04
CA GLU A 125 12.38 3.17 7.40
C GLU A 125 11.97 1.69 7.46
N LYS A 126 12.97 0.83 7.68
CA LYS A 126 12.71 -0.53 8.18
C LYS A 126 12.06 -0.40 9.55
N VAL A 127 10.74 -0.39 9.61
CA VAL A 127 10.00 -0.59 10.85
C VAL A 127 10.33 -2.01 11.32
N ALA A 128 11.19 -2.10 12.34
CA ALA A 128 11.44 -3.33 13.07
C ALA A 128 10.09 -3.96 13.45
N LYS A 129 9.94 -5.26 13.21
CA LYS A 129 8.75 -6.03 13.59
C LYS A 129 8.51 -5.87 15.10
N LYS A 130 7.67 -4.91 15.50
CA LYS A 130 7.18 -4.82 16.87
C LYS A 130 6.08 -5.86 17.01
N ALA A 131 6.38 -6.94 17.75
CA ALA A 131 5.41 -7.96 18.09
C ALA A 131 4.15 -7.31 18.68
N THR A 132 2.99 -7.62 18.10
CA THR A 132 1.68 -7.16 18.59
C THR A 132 1.44 -7.76 19.98
N ARG A 133 1.75 -7.01 21.04
CA ARG A 133 1.39 -7.35 22.42
C ARG A 133 -0.14 -7.27 22.54
N THR A 134 -0.81 -8.41 22.52
CA THR A 134 -2.24 -8.49 22.82
C THR A 134 -2.47 -8.34 24.32
N ARG A 135 -3.58 -7.68 24.70
CA ARG A 135 -3.94 -7.28 26.07
C ARG A 135 -3.97 -8.42 27.10
N ARG A 136 -3.97 -9.68 26.65
CA ARG A 136 -3.95 -10.85 27.54
C ARG A 136 -2.62 -11.04 28.28
N SER A 137 -1.52 -10.55 27.72
CA SER A 137 -0.18 -10.65 28.34
C SER A 137 0.07 -9.68 29.49
N LYS A 138 -0.82 -8.69 29.72
CA LYS A 138 -0.70 -7.74 30.85
C LYS A 138 -1.38 -8.26 32.13
N LYS A 139 -2.29 -9.25 32.03
CA LYS A 139 -3.01 -9.77 33.19
C LYS A 139 -2.17 -10.77 34.02
N THR A 140 -1.22 -11.46 33.40
CA THR A 140 -0.34 -12.42 34.10
C THR A 140 0.86 -11.78 34.79
N ALA A 141 1.22 -10.53 34.47
CA ALA A 141 2.35 -9.84 35.10
C ALA A 141 1.95 -8.99 36.33
N ALA A 142 0.65 -8.85 36.61
CA ALA A 142 0.16 -8.00 37.70
C ALA A 142 -0.11 -8.75 39.00
N GLU A 143 0.12 -10.07 39.06
CA GLU A 143 -0.29 -10.92 40.19
C GLU A 143 0.88 -11.62 40.91
N ALA A 144 2.12 -11.16 40.73
CA ALA A 144 3.28 -11.70 41.44
C ALA A 144 4.25 -10.60 41.89
N ALA A 145 3.94 -9.95 43.02
CA ALA A 145 4.88 -9.56 44.08
C ALA A 145 4.23 -8.57 45.09
N PRO A 146 4.10 -8.95 46.39
CA PRO A 146 3.98 -7.98 47.47
C PRO A 146 5.27 -7.87 48.32
N ALA A 147 5.51 -6.63 48.79
CA ALA A 147 6.06 -6.17 50.08
C ALA A 147 7.55 -6.40 50.50
N ALA A 148 8.26 -5.27 50.68
CA ALA A 148 9.04 -4.83 51.88
C ALA A 148 9.66 -3.42 51.57
N GLU A 149 9.22 -2.31 52.21
CA GLU A 149 9.83 -1.65 53.42
C GLU A 149 11.34 -1.34 53.29
N THR A 150 11.93 -0.15 53.48
CA THR A 150 11.70 1.03 54.34
C THR A 150 12.48 2.28 53.81
N ALA A 151 12.15 3.46 54.31
CA ALA A 151 12.57 4.84 53.94
C ALA A 151 13.95 5.29 54.53
N PRO A 152 14.30 6.60 54.62
CA PRO A 152 14.59 7.66 53.62
C PRO A 152 15.96 8.36 53.89
N VAL A 153 16.32 9.45 53.16
CA VAL A 153 16.86 10.75 53.67
C VAL A 153 17.38 11.65 52.52
N ALA A 154 16.95 12.94 52.60
CA ALA A 154 17.46 14.24 52.13
C ALA A 154 18.47 14.34 50.95
N GLU A 155 18.40 15.32 50.04
CA GLU A 155 18.42 16.77 50.29
C GLU A 155 18.01 17.56 49.01
N ALA A 156 17.28 18.66 49.19
CA ALA A 156 17.02 19.75 48.23
C ALA A 156 17.67 21.04 48.82
N PRO A 157 17.74 22.24 48.18
CA PRO A 157 17.06 22.70 46.96
C PRO A 157 17.82 23.74 46.06
N ALA A 158 17.13 24.21 44.99
CA ALA A 158 17.08 25.57 44.38
C ALA A 158 18.36 26.21 43.78
N ALA A 159 18.39 27.07 42.74
CA ALA A 159 17.44 27.88 41.97
C ALA A 159 18.09 28.18 40.57
N GLU A 160 17.36 28.34 39.44
CA GLU A 160 17.01 29.64 38.79
C GLU A 160 18.25 30.39 38.22
N GLU A 161 18.41 30.78 36.95
CA GLU A 161 17.52 31.57 36.09
C GLU A 161 18.06 31.69 34.62
N ALA A 162 17.19 32.20 33.77
CA ALA A 162 17.22 32.57 32.34
C ALA A 162 18.48 33.16 31.66
N LYS A 163 18.57 32.93 30.33
CA LYS A 163 18.55 33.91 29.20
C LYS A 163 18.80 33.15 27.88
N ALA A 164 17.93 33.20 26.86
CA ALA A 164 17.66 34.29 25.93
C ALA A 164 18.87 34.68 25.06
N GLU A 165 18.92 34.13 23.85
CA GLU A 165 19.21 34.82 22.58
C GLU A 165 18.46 34.08 21.45
#